data_AF-A0A3B4E5V3-F1
#
_entry.id   AF-A0A3B4E5V3-F1
#
_cell.length_a   1.000
_cell.length_b   1.000
_cell.length_c   1.000
_cell.angle_alpha   90.00
_cell.angle_beta   90.00
_cell.angle_gamma   90.00
#
_symmetry.space_group_name_H-M   'P 1'
#
loop_
_entity.id
_entity.type
_entity.pdbx_description
1 polymer ?
#
loop_
_entity_poly.entity_id
_entity_poly.type
_entity_poly.pdbx_seq_one_letter_code
_entity_poly.pdbx_strand_id
1 'polypeptide(L)'
;MNADIRLALPRLHGNAVTLLLVAMEFTGSSYCGSYRNGRMEGKGEYKLPTQTRYEGEMKDGMFHGKGVLYFPNGSKYEGIWEKGICKQGNYTFSDGLQYQETDWDYCDGYDRRFYTERCHGLKPAGESQLTNEDPPQLIPDGCYDCRDGFYNPNTRVVSDYEGSFLRNADEEEHEWIVRSCRKSWDEFVGRFSGKSSPEERGASDTGLSSI
;
A
#
# COMPACT_ATOMS: atom_id res chain seq x y z
N MET A 1 -10.60 3.76 18.70
CA MET A 1 -10.63 5.14 18.11
C MET A 1 -11.62 5.11 16.95
N ASN A 2 -12.83 5.65 17.10
CA ASN A 2 -13.86 5.58 16.05
C ASN A 2 -13.66 6.69 15.02
N ALA A 3 -13.00 6.36 13.91
CA ALA A 3 -12.99 7.22 12.73
C ALA A 3 -14.38 7.19 12.09
N ASP A 4 -15.20 8.22 12.37
CA ASP A 4 -16.49 8.46 11.74
C ASP A 4 -16.28 8.79 10.24
N ILE A 5 -16.15 7.77 9.39
CA ILE A 5 -16.15 7.94 7.92
C ILE A 5 -17.59 8.23 7.48
N ARG A 6 -17.97 9.51 7.46
CA ARG A 6 -19.25 9.97 6.92
C ARG A 6 -19.12 10.19 5.41
N LEU A 7 -19.38 9.16 4.61
CA LEU A 7 -19.53 9.31 3.16
C LEU A 7 -20.98 9.65 2.83
N ALA A 8 -21.32 10.94 2.92
CA ALA A 8 -22.65 11.44 2.53
C ALA A 8 -22.68 11.77 1.04
N LEU A 9 -23.48 11.04 0.27
CA LEU A 9 -23.77 11.36 -1.13
C LEU A 9 -24.92 12.39 -1.24
N PRO A 10 -24.88 13.33 -2.21
CA PRO A 10 -25.86 14.41 -2.32
C PRO A 10 -27.26 13.88 -2.68
N ARG A 11 -28.30 14.41 -2.03
CA ARG A 11 -29.70 14.13 -2.35
C ARG A 11 -30.17 15.03 -3.50
N LEU A 12 -30.63 14.45 -4.62
CA LEU A 12 -31.11 15.22 -5.78
C LEU A 12 -32.53 14.77 -6.22
N HIS A 13 -33.34 15.73 -6.68
CA HIS A 13 -34.71 15.56 -7.19
C HIS A 13 -34.79 16.05 -8.65
N GLY A 14 -35.54 15.33 -9.51
CA GLY A 14 -35.82 15.68 -10.92
C GLY A 14 -34.86 15.04 -11.93
N ASN A 15 -35.44 14.34 -12.93
CA ASN A 15 -34.78 13.46 -13.94
C ASN A 15 -33.44 12.87 -13.50
N ALA A 16 -33.50 12.13 -12.38
CA ALA A 16 -32.38 11.82 -11.51
C ALA A 16 -31.29 10.96 -12.17
N VAL A 17 -31.60 10.19 -13.21
CA VAL A 17 -30.62 9.30 -13.87
C VAL A 17 -29.61 10.11 -14.69
N THR A 18 -30.07 11.07 -15.49
CA THR A 18 -29.19 11.90 -16.33
C THR A 18 -28.34 12.86 -15.48
N LEU A 19 -28.91 13.41 -14.41
CA LEU A 19 -28.19 14.34 -13.51
C LEU A 19 -27.15 13.61 -12.65
N LEU A 20 -27.44 12.38 -12.21
CA LEU A 20 -26.51 11.55 -11.46
C LEU A 20 -25.33 11.12 -12.34
N LEU A 21 -25.58 10.72 -13.59
CA LEU A 21 -24.52 10.40 -14.55
C LEU A 21 -23.58 11.59 -14.80
N VAL A 22 -24.14 12.80 -14.98
CA VAL A 22 -23.33 14.03 -15.17
C VAL A 22 -22.54 14.40 -13.91
N ALA A 23 -23.11 14.22 -12.72
CA ALA A 23 -22.38 14.46 -11.47
C ALA A 23 -21.26 13.42 -11.25
N MET A 24 -21.47 12.19 -11.69
CA MET A 24 -20.48 11.11 -11.62
C MET A 24 -19.33 11.34 -12.62
N GLU A 25 -19.66 11.75 -13.85
CA GLU A 25 -18.67 12.19 -14.84
C GLU A 25 -17.85 13.39 -14.34
N PHE A 26 -18.48 14.36 -13.68
CA PHE A 26 -17.78 15.55 -13.16
C PHE A 26 -16.91 15.25 -11.93
N THR A 27 -17.32 14.29 -11.09
CA THR A 27 -16.56 13.92 -9.89
C THR A 27 -15.49 12.86 -10.17
N GLY A 28 -15.54 12.18 -11.31
CA GLY A 28 -14.68 11.01 -11.58
C GLY A 28 -15.12 9.75 -10.82
N SER A 29 -16.35 9.73 -10.30
CA SER A 29 -16.92 8.55 -9.66
C SER A 29 -17.71 7.71 -10.67
N SER A 30 -17.83 6.40 -10.46
CA SER A 30 -18.64 5.53 -11.32
C SER A 30 -19.36 4.48 -10.50
N TYR A 31 -20.49 3.99 -10.99
CA TYR A 31 -21.32 2.99 -10.33
C TYR A 31 -21.80 1.98 -11.34
N CYS A 32 -21.64 0.71 -10.99
CA CYS A 32 -22.16 -0.42 -11.74
C CYS A 32 -23.11 -1.19 -10.82
N GLY A 33 -24.41 -1.13 -11.10
CA GLY A 33 -25.40 -1.82 -10.29
C GLY A 33 -26.83 -1.45 -10.64
N SER A 34 -27.76 -1.90 -9.81
CA SER A 34 -29.18 -1.63 -10.03
C SER A 34 -29.56 -0.22 -9.57
N TYR A 35 -30.56 0.33 -10.25
CA TYR A 35 -31.18 1.61 -9.91
C TYR A 35 -32.68 1.41 -9.66
N ARG A 36 -33.21 2.10 -8.65
CA ARG A 36 -34.64 2.19 -8.37
C ARG A 36 -35.03 3.65 -8.16
N ASN A 37 -35.98 4.15 -8.94
CA ASN A 37 -36.42 5.56 -8.89
C ASN A 37 -35.27 6.56 -9.04
N GLY A 38 -34.27 6.24 -9.87
CA GLY A 38 -33.09 7.09 -10.07
C GLY A 38 -32.08 7.11 -8.92
N ARG A 39 -32.21 6.20 -7.95
CA ARG A 39 -31.24 6.00 -6.86
C ARG A 39 -30.57 4.64 -6.97
N MET A 40 -29.33 4.54 -6.53
CA MET A 40 -28.58 3.28 -6.47
C MET A 40 -29.21 2.37 -5.40
N GLU A 41 -29.54 1.15 -5.80
CA GLU A 41 -30.31 0.22 -4.96
C GLU A 41 -29.83 -1.23 -5.21
N GLY A 42 -29.86 -2.07 -4.18
CA GLY A 42 -29.46 -3.47 -4.29
C GLY A 42 -27.95 -3.64 -4.33
N LYS A 43 -27.46 -4.73 -4.93
CA LYS A 43 -26.02 -4.96 -5.03
C LYS A 43 -25.40 -4.11 -6.15
N GLY A 44 -24.26 -3.51 -5.87
CA GLY A 44 -23.51 -2.74 -6.85
C GLY A 44 -22.07 -2.49 -6.45
N GLU A 45 -21.32 -2.00 -7.42
CA GLU A 45 -19.94 -1.57 -7.29
C GLU A 45 -19.90 -0.05 -7.47
N TYR A 46 -19.31 0.68 -6.53
CA TYR A 46 -19.12 2.13 -6.58
C TYR A 46 -17.63 2.47 -6.55
N LYS A 47 -17.11 3.09 -7.59
CA LYS A 47 -15.73 3.59 -7.66
C LYS A 47 -15.70 5.06 -7.28
N LEU A 48 -14.92 5.38 -6.26
CA LEU A 48 -14.65 6.73 -5.81
C LEU A 48 -13.54 7.37 -6.68
N PRO A 49 -13.48 8.72 -6.72
CA PRO A 49 -12.43 9.44 -7.46
C PRO A 49 -11.02 9.15 -6.91
N THR A 50 -10.93 8.76 -5.64
CA THR A 50 -9.70 8.31 -4.97
C THR A 50 -9.26 6.91 -5.40
N GLN A 51 -9.89 6.34 -6.44
CA GLN A 51 -9.70 4.95 -6.91
C GLN A 51 -10.11 3.86 -5.91
N THR A 52 -10.63 4.25 -4.73
CA THR A 52 -11.25 3.33 -3.79
C THR A 52 -12.53 2.74 -4.40
N ARG A 53 -12.74 1.44 -4.26
CA ARG A 53 -13.91 0.74 -4.81
C ARG A 53 -14.73 0.11 -3.71
N TYR A 54 -16.01 0.42 -3.64
CA TYR A 54 -16.99 -0.25 -2.78
C TYR A 54 -17.70 -1.34 -3.57
N GLU A 55 -17.81 -2.54 -3.02
CA GLU A 55 -18.64 -3.63 -3.54
C GLU A 55 -19.59 -4.08 -2.43
N GLY A 56 -20.90 -3.93 -2.62
CA GLY A 56 -21.84 -4.29 -1.57
C GLY A 56 -23.27 -3.91 -1.87
N GLU A 57 -24.09 -3.95 -0.82
CA GLU A 57 -25.47 -3.50 -0.90
C GLU A 57 -25.56 -1.96 -0.85
N MET A 58 -26.54 -1.43 -1.57
CA MET A 58 -26.84 -0.01 -1.72
C MET A 58 -28.32 0.19 -1.42
N LYS A 59 -28.65 1.30 -0.75
CA LYS A 59 -30.03 1.69 -0.48
C LYS A 59 -30.16 3.20 -0.52
N ASP A 60 -31.12 3.70 -1.29
CA ASP A 60 -31.38 5.14 -1.43
C ASP A 60 -30.13 5.94 -1.85
N GLY A 61 -29.24 5.34 -2.64
CA GLY A 61 -27.99 5.98 -3.05
C GLY A 61 -26.89 5.97 -1.99
N MET A 62 -27.01 5.21 -0.90
CA MET A 62 -26.00 5.11 0.16
C MET A 62 -25.53 3.66 0.34
N PHE A 63 -24.32 3.47 0.86
CA PHE A 63 -23.82 2.16 1.27
C PHE A 63 -24.71 1.58 2.37
N HIS A 64 -25.11 0.32 2.21
CA HIS A 64 -26.01 -0.37 3.12
C HIS A 64 -25.67 -1.87 3.21
N GLY A 65 -26.16 -2.56 4.23
CA GLY A 65 -25.99 -4.00 4.37
C GLY A 65 -24.53 -4.42 4.45
N LYS A 66 -24.17 -5.57 3.88
CA LYS A 66 -22.77 -6.02 3.82
C LYS A 66 -22.07 -5.41 2.61
N GLY A 67 -20.86 -4.91 2.81
CA GLY A 67 -20.05 -4.37 1.72
C GLY A 67 -18.57 -4.27 2.07
N VAL A 68 -17.74 -4.27 1.03
CA VAL A 68 -16.27 -4.25 1.12
C VAL A 68 -15.74 -3.03 0.38
N LEU A 69 -14.88 -2.26 1.04
CA LEU A 69 -14.06 -1.24 0.40
C LEU A 69 -12.71 -1.85 0.02
N TYR A 70 -12.30 -1.66 -1.22
CA TYR A 70 -10.98 -1.98 -1.75
C TYR A 70 -10.21 -0.68 -1.96
N PHE A 71 -9.04 -0.56 -1.35
CA PHE A 71 -8.18 0.61 -1.47
C PHE A 71 -7.12 0.40 -2.56
N PRO A 72 -6.60 1.47 -3.18
CA PRO A 72 -5.59 1.37 -4.23
C PRO A 72 -4.29 0.69 -3.78
N ASN A 73 -3.94 0.82 -2.49
CA ASN A 73 -2.78 0.17 -1.89
C ASN A 73 -2.94 -1.36 -1.71
N GLY A 74 -4.07 -1.95 -2.12
CA GLY A 74 -4.37 -3.39 -1.98
C GLY A 74 -5.01 -3.79 -0.65
N SER A 75 -5.12 -2.86 0.32
CA SER A 75 -5.87 -3.13 1.55
C SER A 75 -7.38 -3.19 1.30
N LYS A 76 -8.11 -3.81 2.23
CA LYS A 76 -9.57 -3.89 2.18
C LYS A 76 -10.20 -3.64 3.55
N TYR A 77 -11.44 -3.16 3.52
CA TYR A 77 -12.25 -2.95 4.71
C TYR A 77 -13.64 -3.58 4.51
N GLU A 78 -13.89 -4.67 5.21
CA GLU A 78 -15.14 -5.43 5.14
C GLU A 78 -16.05 -4.95 6.26
N GLY A 79 -17.26 -4.47 5.94
CA GLY A 79 -18.12 -3.84 6.93
C GLY A 79 -19.61 -4.09 6.75
N ILE A 80 -20.34 -3.77 7.81
CA ILE A 80 -21.81 -3.66 7.84
C ILE A 80 -22.15 -2.17 7.83
N TRP A 81 -22.87 -1.75 6.79
CA TRP A 81 -23.16 -0.36 6.48
C TRP A 81 -24.62 -0.03 6.75
N GLU A 82 -24.87 1.12 7.38
CA GLU A 82 -26.21 1.65 7.58
C GLU A 82 -26.24 3.13 7.23
N LYS A 83 -26.99 3.49 6.17
CA LYS A 83 -27.13 4.89 5.70
C LYS A 83 -25.78 5.56 5.44
N GLY A 84 -24.84 4.82 4.82
CA GLY A 84 -23.49 5.31 4.50
C GLY A 84 -22.51 5.28 5.68
N ILE A 85 -22.90 4.80 6.86
CA ILE A 85 -22.04 4.73 8.05
C ILE A 85 -21.68 3.27 8.31
N CYS A 86 -20.39 2.97 8.45
CA CYS A 86 -19.96 1.65 8.90
C CYS A 86 -20.28 1.48 10.38
N LYS A 87 -20.99 0.41 10.74
CA LYS A 87 -21.33 0.05 12.12
C LYS A 87 -20.33 -0.91 12.75
N GLN A 88 -19.80 -1.81 11.93
CA GLN A 88 -18.81 -2.80 12.32
C GLN A 88 -18.04 -3.18 11.07
N GLY A 89 -16.71 -3.30 11.19
CA GLY A 89 -15.91 -3.79 10.08
C GLY A 89 -14.53 -4.23 10.51
N ASN A 90 -13.90 -4.99 9.62
CA ASN A 90 -12.57 -5.54 9.78
C ASN A 90 -11.68 -4.98 8.68
N TYR A 91 -10.54 -4.42 9.08
CA TYR A 91 -9.52 -3.94 8.14
C TYR A 91 -8.49 -5.02 7.89
N THR A 92 -8.19 -5.29 6.63
CA THR A 92 -7.11 -6.19 6.21
C THR A 92 -6.09 -5.39 5.42
N PHE A 93 -4.83 -5.40 5.87
CA PHE A 93 -3.70 -4.81 5.18
C PHE A 93 -3.44 -5.54 3.84
N SER A 94 -2.66 -4.92 2.96
CA SER A 94 -2.34 -5.48 1.64
C SER A 94 -1.57 -6.80 1.70
N ASP A 95 -0.84 -7.03 2.80
CA ASP A 95 -0.11 -8.26 3.10
C ASP A 95 -0.98 -9.36 3.74
N GLY A 96 -2.29 -9.10 3.91
CA GLY A 96 -3.24 -10.05 4.49
C GLY A 96 -3.35 -10.01 6.01
N LEU A 97 -2.51 -9.22 6.70
CA LEU A 97 -2.63 -9.01 8.13
C LEU A 97 -3.99 -8.37 8.44
N GLN A 98 -4.72 -8.92 9.42
CA GLN A 98 -6.02 -8.38 9.84
C GLN A 98 -5.83 -7.55 11.09
N TYR A 99 -6.24 -6.28 11.08
CA TYR A 99 -6.20 -5.40 12.25
C TYR A 99 -7.07 -5.94 13.39
N GLN A 100 -6.58 -5.86 14.63
CA GLN A 100 -7.36 -6.10 15.84
C GLN A 100 -7.22 -4.91 16.78
N GLU A 101 -8.34 -4.45 17.35
CA GLU A 101 -8.34 -3.33 18.30
C GLU A 101 -7.83 -3.76 19.69
N THR A 102 -8.07 -5.01 20.06
CA THR A 102 -7.66 -5.61 21.34
C THR A 102 -6.68 -6.74 21.09
N ASP A 103 -5.72 -6.93 22.01
CA ASP A 103 -4.73 -8.01 21.97
C ASP A 103 -3.91 -8.06 20.67
N TRP A 104 -3.58 -6.88 20.13
CA TRP A 104 -2.77 -6.74 18.93
C TRP A 104 -1.34 -7.25 19.18
N ASP A 105 -1.07 -8.46 18.71
CA ASP A 105 0.20 -9.18 18.94
C ASP A 105 1.22 -9.01 17.81
N TYR A 106 0.91 -8.17 16.83
CA TYR A 106 1.80 -7.85 15.71
C TYR A 106 2.55 -6.53 15.97
N CYS A 107 3.89 -6.59 15.86
CA CYS A 107 4.78 -5.47 16.19
C CYS A 107 4.58 -4.94 17.62
N ASP A 108 4.39 -5.84 18.59
CA ASP A 108 4.53 -5.45 19.99
C ASP A 108 6.02 -5.17 20.31
N GLY A 109 6.31 -4.49 21.42
CA GLY A 109 7.70 -4.12 21.78
C GLY A 109 8.64 -5.32 22.04
N TYR A 110 8.13 -6.55 22.04
CA TYR A 110 8.87 -7.78 22.33
C TYR A 110 9.03 -8.69 21.11
N ASP A 111 8.19 -8.58 20.09
CA ASP A 111 8.21 -9.39 18.87
C ASP A 111 8.61 -8.57 17.64
N ARG A 112 9.86 -8.74 17.20
CA ARG A 112 10.42 -8.09 16.01
C ARG A 112 10.08 -8.79 14.68
N ARG A 113 9.35 -9.91 14.71
CA ARG A 113 9.17 -10.76 13.54
C ARG A 113 8.30 -10.07 12.50
N PHE A 114 8.69 -10.16 11.24
CA PHE A 114 7.80 -9.81 10.13
C PHE A 114 6.60 -10.77 10.07
N TYR A 115 5.51 -10.34 9.44
CA TYR A 115 4.30 -11.16 9.32
C TYR A 115 4.60 -12.49 8.63
N THR A 116 5.40 -12.46 7.56
CA THR A 116 5.86 -13.66 6.85
C THR A 116 6.71 -14.60 7.73
N GLU A 117 7.55 -14.08 8.63
CA GLU A 117 8.30 -14.89 9.61
C GLU A 117 7.38 -15.54 10.64
N ARG A 118 6.25 -14.91 10.98
CA ARG A 118 5.23 -15.52 11.85
C ARG A 118 4.47 -16.64 11.13
N CYS A 119 4.17 -16.46 9.85
CA CYS A 119 3.46 -17.44 9.04
C CYS A 119 4.33 -18.64 8.63
N HIS A 120 5.59 -18.41 8.26
CA HIS A 120 6.47 -19.42 7.66
C HIS A 120 7.64 -19.85 8.54
N GLY A 121 7.82 -19.21 9.71
CA GLY A 121 8.94 -19.45 10.61
C GLY A 121 10.15 -18.56 10.32
N LEU A 122 11.06 -18.54 11.28
CA LEU A 122 12.33 -17.81 11.18
C LEU A 122 13.28 -18.52 10.21
N LYS A 123 13.98 -17.73 9.41
CA LYS A 123 15.06 -18.21 8.56
C LYS A 123 16.32 -18.55 9.39
N PRO A 124 17.19 -19.43 8.87
CA PRO A 124 18.46 -19.73 9.53
C PRO A 124 19.35 -18.48 9.66
N ALA A 125 20.30 -18.52 10.59
CA ALA A 125 21.26 -17.44 10.79
C ALA A 125 22.02 -17.13 9.48
N GLY A 126 22.14 -15.84 9.16
CA GLY A 126 22.72 -15.38 7.88
C GLY A 126 21.70 -15.23 6.76
N GLU A 127 20.44 -15.62 6.95
CA GLU A 127 19.35 -15.41 5.97
C GLU A 127 18.19 -14.59 6.55
N SER A 128 18.41 -13.79 7.59
CA SER A 128 17.37 -12.97 8.23
C SER A 128 16.65 -12.07 7.21
N GLN A 129 15.32 -12.00 7.31
CA GLN A 129 14.53 -11.11 6.46
C GLN A 129 14.79 -9.65 6.83
N LEU A 130 14.91 -8.79 5.82
CA LEU A 130 15.05 -7.33 5.97
C LEU A 130 13.73 -6.59 5.88
N THR A 131 12.82 -7.15 5.09
CA THR A 131 11.48 -6.64 4.80
C THR A 131 10.49 -7.76 5.00
N ASN A 132 9.20 -7.44 5.06
CA ASN A 132 8.16 -8.45 5.09
C ASN A 132 8.16 -9.32 3.82
N GLU A 133 8.56 -8.74 2.68
CA GLU A 133 8.77 -9.45 1.43
C GLU A 133 10.18 -10.02 1.34
N ASP A 134 10.29 -11.25 0.85
CA ASP A 134 11.56 -11.95 0.65
C ASP A 134 11.54 -12.70 -0.70
N PRO A 135 12.52 -12.45 -1.61
CA PRO A 135 13.62 -11.50 -1.46
C PRO A 135 13.13 -10.05 -1.41
N PRO A 136 13.88 -9.15 -0.75
CA PRO A 136 13.52 -7.74 -0.69
C PRO A 136 13.50 -7.13 -2.10
N GLN A 137 12.60 -6.18 -2.32
CA GLN A 137 12.54 -5.46 -3.58
C GLN A 137 13.89 -4.76 -3.88
N LEU A 138 14.28 -4.83 -5.15
CA LEU A 138 15.48 -4.15 -5.65
C LEU A 138 15.24 -2.65 -5.65
N ILE A 139 16.13 -1.91 -5.00
CA ILE A 139 16.09 -0.46 -4.99
C ILE A 139 16.85 0.03 -6.23
N PRO A 140 16.28 0.94 -7.04
CA PRO A 140 17.00 1.55 -8.15
C PRO A 140 18.31 2.20 -7.71
N ASP A 141 19.33 2.16 -8.57
CA ASP A 141 20.65 2.73 -8.28
C ASP A 141 20.55 4.20 -7.86
N GLY A 142 21.23 4.56 -6.79
CA GLY A 142 21.22 5.93 -6.25
C GLY A 142 19.95 6.29 -5.46
N CYS A 143 18.97 5.38 -5.35
CA CYS A 143 17.72 5.62 -4.65
C CYS A 143 17.66 4.97 -3.26
N TYR A 144 16.63 5.38 -2.50
CA TYR A 144 16.28 4.90 -1.17
C TYR A 144 14.88 4.29 -1.18
N ASP A 145 14.63 3.30 -0.33
CA ASP A 145 13.30 2.69 -0.14
C ASP A 145 12.60 3.28 1.09
N CYS A 146 11.50 3.97 0.84
CA CYS A 146 10.72 4.69 1.85
C CYS A 146 9.50 3.91 2.36
N ARG A 147 9.33 2.64 1.95
CA ARG A 147 8.13 1.80 2.20
C ARG A 147 6.84 2.23 1.50
N ASP A 148 6.74 3.47 1.05
CA ASP A 148 5.68 3.97 0.18
C ASP A 148 6.16 4.16 -1.28
N GLY A 149 7.46 3.97 -1.54
CA GLY A 149 8.05 4.14 -2.86
C GLY A 149 9.57 4.30 -2.83
N PHE A 150 10.13 4.66 -3.98
CA PHE A 150 11.54 4.96 -4.15
C PHE A 150 11.80 6.47 -4.14
N TYR A 151 12.75 6.88 -3.31
CA TYR A 151 13.21 8.25 -3.20
C TYR A 151 14.51 8.48 -3.95
N ASN A 152 14.54 9.51 -4.80
CA ASN A 152 15.76 9.96 -5.47
C ASN A 152 16.26 11.27 -4.84
N PRO A 153 17.46 11.28 -4.22
CA PRO A 153 17.99 12.46 -3.53
C PRO A 153 18.36 13.61 -4.48
N ASN A 154 18.63 13.32 -5.76
CA ASN A 154 19.01 14.35 -6.74
C ASN A 154 17.79 15.15 -7.21
N THR A 155 16.64 14.50 -7.37
CA THR A 155 15.40 15.15 -7.81
C THR A 155 14.51 15.56 -6.64
N ARG A 156 14.77 15.06 -5.43
CA ARG A 156 13.92 15.22 -4.23
C ARG A 156 12.49 14.67 -4.42
N VAL A 157 12.33 13.67 -5.30
CA VAL A 157 11.02 13.06 -5.62
C VAL A 157 10.92 11.66 -5.02
N VAL A 158 9.77 11.36 -4.44
CA VAL A 158 9.31 10.00 -4.11
C VAL A 158 8.38 9.53 -5.23
N SER A 159 8.72 8.41 -5.84
CA SER A 159 7.88 7.72 -6.83
C SER A 159 7.39 6.41 -6.23
N ASP A 160 6.20 5.94 -6.60
CA ASP A 160 5.74 4.62 -6.19
C ASP A 160 6.63 3.50 -6.75
N TYR A 161 6.33 2.26 -6.38
CA TYR A 161 7.08 1.09 -6.85
C TYR A 161 6.91 0.80 -8.35
N GLU A 162 5.91 1.40 -9.01
CA GLU A 162 5.67 1.32 -10.46
C GLU A 162 6.35 2.47 -11.23
N GLY A 163 6.89 3.47 -10.53
CA GLY A 163 7.55 4.64 -11.09
C GLY A 163 6.64 5.86 -11.28
N SER A 164 5.40 5.83 -10.79
CA SER A 164 4.51 7.00 -10.82
C SER A 164 4.91 8.01 -9.74
N PHE A 165 4.75 9.29 -10.05
CA PHE A 165 5.00 10.35 -9.09
C PHE A 165 4.05 10.25 -7.89
N LEU A 166 4.60 10.24 -6.67
CA LEU A 166 3.81 10.37 -5.44
C LEU A 166 3.87 11.79 -4.89
N ARG A 167 5.09 12.29 -4.62
CA ARG A 167 5.29 13.55 -3.91
C ARG A 167 6.74 14.04 -3.97
N ASN A 168 6.93 15.33 -3.65
CA ASN A 168 8.24 15.90 -3.39
C ASN A 168 8.54 15.81 -1.89
N ALA A 169 9.78 15.46 -1.53
CA ALA A 169 10.23 15.48 -0.14
C ALA A 169 10.68 16.88 0.24
N ASP A 170 10.24 17.36 1.41
CA ASP A 170 10.80 18.57 2.02
C ASP A 170 12.18 18.30 2.64
N GLU A 171 12.78 19.31 3.27
CA GLU A 171 14.13 19.16 3.83
C GLU A 171 14.16 18.21 5.03
N GLU A 172 13.17 18.29 5.92
CA GLU A 172 13.10 17.42 7.11
C GLU A 172 12.96 15.95 6.70
N GLU A 173 12.10 15.70 5.72
CA GLU A 173 11.90 14.38 5.18
C GLU A 173 13.14 13.88 4.42
N HIS A 174 13.79 14.72 3.60
CA HIS A 174 15.04 14.36 2.94
C HIS A 174 16.09 13.89 3.95
N GLU A 175 16.31 14.69 5.01
CA GLU A 175 17.26 14.36 6.06
C GLU A 175 16.90 13.05 6.75
N TRP A 176 15.60 12.83 7.02
CA TRP A 176 15.12 11.60 7.62
C TRP A 176 15.35 10.38 6.72
N ILE A 177 15.01 10.48 5.43
CA ILE A 177 15.17 9.40 4.43
C ILE A 177 16.64 9.04 4.29
N VAL A 178 17.51 10.02 4.02
CA VAL A 178 18.95 9.79 3.81
C VAL A 178 19.61 9.15 5.03
N ARG A 179 19.13 9.49 6.23
CA ARG A 179 19.63 8.96 7.50
C ARG A 179 19.10 7.57 7.84
N SER A 180 17.84 7.26 7.51
CA SER A 180 17.11 6.14 8.13
C SER A 180 16.65 5.06 7.15
N CYS A 181 16.46 5.40 5.88
CA CYS A 181 15.95 4.46 4.88
C CYS A 181 17.04 3.55 4.32
N ARG A 182 16.60 2.38 3.86
CA ARG A 182 17.44 1.40 3.13
C ARG A 182 17.88 2.00 1.80
N LYS A 183 19.13 1.74 1.42
CA LYS A 183 19.80 2.32 0.24
C LYS A 183 20.13 1.24 -0.77
N SER A 184 20.16 1.60 -2.04
CA SER A 184 20.54 0.66 -3.12
C SER A 184 21.95 0.09 -2.98
N TRP A 185 22.86 0.80 -2.29
CA TRP A 185 24.25 0.38 -2.08
C TRP A 185 24.54 -0.13 -0.66
N ASP A 186 23.52 -0.45 0.14
CA ASP A 186 23.75 -1.07 1.45
C ASP A 186 24.37 -2.47 1.25
N GLU A 187 25.47 -2.76 1.96
CA GLU A 187 26.10 -4.09 1.93
C GLU A 187 25.17 -5.13 2.57
N PHE A 188 24.70 -6.07 1.75
CA PHE A 188 23.77 -7.09 2.20
C PHE A 188 24.50 -8.28 2.82
N VAL A 189 24.15 -8.60 4.06
CA VAL A 189 24.67 -9.78 4.78
C VAL A 189 23.79 -11.02 4.62
N GLY A 190 22.67 -10.93 3.87
CA GLY A 190 21.77 -12.04 3.58
C GLY A 190 21.99 -12.67 2.19
N ARG A 191 21.15 -13.64 1.80
CA ARG A 191 21.29 -14.37 0.53
C ARG A 191 20.79 -13.57 -0.69
N PHE A 192 21.70 -13.04 -1.51
CA PHE A 192 21.36 -12.55 -2.86
C PHE A 192 21.05 -13.76 -3.77
N SER A 193 19.84 -13.85 -4.34
CA SER A 193 19.56 -14.78 -5.45
C SER A 193 19.91 -14.16 -6.82
N GLY A 194 20.89 -13.25 -6.85
CA GLY A 194 21.44 -12.65 -8.06
C GLY A 194 22.87 -13.15 -8.27
N LYS A 195 23.14 -13.74 -9.45
CA LYS A 195 24.44 -14.29 -9.81
C LYS A 195 25.57 -13.28 -9.59
N SER A 196 26.51 -13.59 -8.71
CA SER A 196 27.83 -12.95 -8.71
C SER A 196 28.60 -13.42 -9.96
N SER A 197 28.85 -12.53 -10.91
CA SER A 197 29.90 -12.75 -11.92
C SER A 197 31.26 -12.52 -11.27
N PRO A 198 32.24 -13.43 -11.41
CA PRO A 198 33.59 -13.22 -10.94
C PRO A 198 34.42 -12.54 -12.02
N GLU A 199 34.82 -11.28 -11.83
CA GLU A 199 35.90 -10.67 -12.61
C GLU A 199 37.05 -10.25 -11.69
N GLU A 200 37.99 -11.19 -11.59
CA GLU A 200 39.44 -11.02 -11.65
C GLU A 200 40.05 -9.75 -11.03
N ARG A 201 40.46 -9.87 -9.76
CA ARG A 201 41.64 -9.14 -9.27
C ARG A 201 42.89 -9.89 -9.71
N GLY A 202 43.32 -9.65 -10.95
CA GLY A 202 44.68 -9.93 -11.40
C GLY A 202 45.64 -8.94 -10.72
N ALA A 203 46.23 -9.35 -9.60
CA ALA A 203 47.33 -8.64 -8.97
C ALA A 203 48.53 -8.66 -9.93
N SER A 204 48.90 -7.49 -10.43
CA SER A 204 50.18 -7.26 -11.09
C SER A 204 51.31 -7.39 -10.07
N ASP A 205 51.93 -8.57 -10.01
CA ASP A 205 53.17 -8.80 -9.27
C ASP A 205 54.33 -8.17 -10.05
N THR A 206 54.71 -6.97 -9.63
CA THR A 206 55.96 -6.32 -10.05
C THR A 206 56.99 -6.48 -8.94
N GLY A 207 58.11 -7.15 -9.22
CA GLY A 207 59.40 -6.80 -8.61
C GLY A 207 60.20 -7.90 -7.93
N LEU A 208 60.95 -8.66 -8.74
CA LEU A 208 62.40 -8.85 -8.66
C LEU A 208 63.11 -8.89 -7.28
N SER A 209 63.63 -10.08 -6.98
CA SER A 209 65.08 -10.40 -6.85
C SER A 209 65.77 -10.43 -5.47
N SER A 210 66.59 -11.49 -5.33
CA SER A 210 67.85 -11.62 -4.56
C SER A 210 67.65 -11.76 -3.04
N ILE A 211 67.98 -12.87 -2.38
CA ILE A 211 69.24 -13.63 -2.24
C ILE A 211 68.92 -15.03 -1.74
#